data_AF-A0A931EIT8-F1
#
_entry.id   AF-A0A931EIT8-F1
#
_cell.length_a   1.000
_cell.length_b   1.000
_cell.length_c   1.000
_cell.angle_alpha   90.00
_cell.angle_beta   90.00
_cell.angle_gamma   90.00
#
_symmetry.space_group_name_H-M   'P 1'
#
loop_
_entity.id
_entity.type
_entity.pdbx_description
1 polymer ?
#
loop_
_entity_poly.entity_id
_entity_poly.type
_entity_poly.pdbx_seq_one_letter_code
_entity_poly.pdbx_strand_id
1 'polypeptide(L)'
;MLILLVGIGLAVVPPETACAATITVNTLADESTPSDGLCSLRETINNANSASDTTGGDCSAGTGTDTINFTGSGTIKLNSPLPVITSHLTINSGHAVAIDGAAACGC
;
A
#
# COMPACT_ATOMS: atom_id res chain seq x y z
N MET A 1 -56.98 -21.40 -0.50
CA MET A 1 -55.80 -21.35 0.40
C MET A 1 -54.56 -21.24 -0.48
N LEU A 2 -54.12 -20.01 -0.78
CA LEU A 2 -52.98 -19.72 -1.65
C LEU A 2 -51.71 -19.79 -0.80
N ILE A 3 -50.84 -20.77 -1.05
CA ILE A 3 -49.52 -20.85 -0.41
C ILE A 3 -48.50 -20.36 -1.44
N LEU A 4 -48.03 -19.12 -1.25
CA LEU A 4 -46.95 -18.51 -2.01
C LEU A 4 -45.63 -19.04 -1.45
N LEU A 5 -45.00 -20.01 -2.13
CA LEU A 5 -43.66 -20.47 -1.80
C LEU A 5 -42.65 -19.40 -2.24
N VAL A 6 -42.16 -18.61 -1.29
CA VAL A 6 -41.03 -17.69 -1.50
C VAL A 6 -39.78 -18.55 -1.68
N GLY A 7 -39.31 -18.64 -2.92
CA GLY A 7 -38.07 -19.36 -3.25
C GLY A 7 -36.88 -18.69 -2.56
N ILE A 8 -36.31 -19.36 -1.57
CA ILE A 8 -35.02 -18.98 -1.00
C ILE A 8 -33.95 -19.43 -1.99
N GLY A 9 -33.60 -18.54 -2.92
CA GLY A 9 -32.45 -18.71 -3.79
C GLY A 9 -31.18 -18.62 -2.95
N LEU A 10 -30.47 -19.74 -2.79
CA LEU A 10 -29.14 -19.76 -2.20
C LEU A 10 -28.19 -19.05 -3.17
N ALA A 11 -27.92 -17.77 -2.92
CA ALA A 11 -26.96 -16.99 -3.70
C ALA A 11 -25.56 -17.56 -3.45
N VAL A 12 -25.02 -18.29 -4.43
CA VAL A 12 -23.61 -18.67 -4.45
C VAL A 12 -22.82 -17.41 -4.79
N VAL A 13 -22.30 -16.74 -3.75
CA VAL A 13 -21.37 -15.62 -3.94
C VAL A 13 -20.03 -16.22 -4.37
N PRO A 14 -19.48 -15.88 -5.55
CA PRO A 14 -18.14 -16.30 -5.92
C PRO A 14 -17.13 -15.72 -4.94
N PRO A 15 -16.04 -16.44 -4.59
CA PRO A 15 -14.99 -15.87 -3.75
C PRO A 15 -14.41 -14.64 -4.44
N GLU A 16 -14.42 -13.53 -3.73
CA GLU A 16 -13.79 -12.29 -4.18
C GLU A 16 -12.28 -12.54 -4.13
N THR A 17 -11.65 -12.73 -5.29
CA THR A 17 -10.19 -12.80 -5.37
C THR A 17 -9.66 -11.43 -4.96
N ALA A 18 -9.19 -11.30 -3.71
CA ALA A 18 -8.50 -10.11 -3.27
C ALA A 18 -7.18 -10.00 -4.06
N CYS A 19 -7.18 -9.18 -5.10
CA CYS A 19 -5.99 -8.85 -5.87
C CYS A 19 -5.11 -7.94 -5.01
N ALA A 20 -4.23 -8.53 -4.20
CA ALA A 20 -3.28 -7.75 -3.44
C ALA A 20 -2.14 -7.30 -4.36
N ALA A 21 -2.06 -5.99 -4.67
CA ALA A 21 -0.95 -5.50 -5.48
C ALA A 21 0.34 -5.49 -4.65
N THR A 22 1.46 -5.79 -5.31
CA THR A 22 2.79 -5.62 -4.69
C THR A 22 3.39 -4.33 -5.21
N ILE A 23 3.60 -3.35 -4.32
CA ILE A 23 4.26 -2.09 -4.64
C ILE A 23 5.72 -2.20 -4.16
N THR A 24 6.66 -1.97 -5.08
CA THR A 24 8.10 -2.15 -4.79
C THR A 24 8.76 -0.82 -4.45
N VAL A 25 9.15 -0.65 -3.19
CA VAL A 25 9.97 0.47 -2.73
C VAL A 25 11.41 0.21 -3.13
N ASN A 26 11.99 1.09 -3.95
CA ASN A 26 13.32 0.90 -4.54
C ASN A 26 14.38 1.90 -4.03
N THR A 27 13.99 2.84 -3.16
CA THR A 27 14.86 3.81 -2.52
C THR A 27 14.69 3.82 -1.00
N LEU A 28 15.75 4.19 -0.29
CA LEU A 28 15.72 4.43 1.16
C LEU A 28 15.57 5.92 1.50
N ALA A 29 15.43 6.79 0.49
CA ALA A 29 15.16 8.19 0.68
C ALA A 29 13.75 8.40 1.24
N ASP A 30 13.60 9.35 2.17
CA ASP A 30 12.30 9.86 2.60
C ASP A 30 11.95 11.12 1.80
N GLU A 31 11.30 10.92 0.66
CA GLU A 31 10.88 11.97 -0.26
C GLU A 31 9.55 11.59 -0.94
N SER A 32 9.02 12.41 -1.85
CA SER A 32 7.80 12.11 -2.62
C SER A 32 7.77 12.87 -3.94
N THR A 33 8.87 12.82 -4.68
CA THR A 33 9.13 13.60 -5.87
C THR A 33 8.64 12.83 -7.10
N PRO A 34 7.52 13.24 -7.71
CA PRO A 34 6.98 12.49 -8.83
C PRO A 34 7.92 12.54 -10.04
N SER A 35 7.95 11.43 -10.79
CA SER A 35 8.68 11.20 -12.04
C SER A 35 10.21 11.27 -11.90
N ASP A 36 10.75 10.92 -10.74
CA ASP A 36 12.20 10.84 -10.51
C ASP A 36 12.78 9.43 -10.75
N GLY A 37 11.94 8.45 -11.07
CA GLY A 37 12.29 7.05 -11.30
C GLY A 37 12.47 6.24 -10.01
N LEU A 38 12.17 6.82 -8.84
CA LEU A 38 12.29 6.18 -7.54
C LEU A 38 10.92 6.03 -6.89
N CYS A 39 10.70 4.87 -6.28
CA CYS A 39 9.50 4.61 -5.51
C CYS A 39 9.89 4.58 -4.04
N SER A 40 9.67 5.68 -3.33
CA SER A 40 9.90 5.78 -1.88
C SER A 40 8.77 5.15 -1.07
N LEU A 41 9.01 4.99 0.24
CA LEU A 41 7.98 4.51 1.17
C LEU A 41 6.77 5.47 1.22
N ARG A 42 7.01 6.78 1.14
CA ARG A 42 5.96 7.80 1.24
C ARG A 42 5.05 7.77 0.01
N GLU A 43 5.65 7.67 -1.16
CA GLU A 43 4.94 7.50 -2.42
C GLU A 43 4.16 6.20 -2.48
N THR A 44 4.74 5.12 -1.98
CA THR A 44 4.07 3.82 -1.88
C THR A 44 2.81 3.92 -1.01
N ILE A 45 2.89 4.58 0.15
CA ILE A 45 1.72 4.81 1.02
C ILE A 45 0.66 5.66 0.28
N ASN A 46 1.08 6.70 -0.43
CA ASN A 46 0.15 7.55 -1.20
C ASN A 46 -0.57 6.75 -2.30
N ASN A 47 0.16 5.95 -3.09
CA ASN A 47 -0.42 5.11 -4.13
C ASN A 47 -1.37 4.04 -3.57
N ALA A 48 -1.01 3.43 -2.44
CA ALA A 48 -1.86 2.47 -1.74
C ALA A 48 -3.15 3.11 -1.18
N ASN A 49 -3.04 4.32 -0.65
CA ASN A 49 -4.19 5.08 -0.13
C ASN A 49 -5.13 5.55 -1.25
N SER A 50 -4.58 5.98 -2.39
CA SER A 50 -5.36 6.48 -3.53
C SER A 50 -5.91 5.39 -4.45
N ALA A 51 -5.45 4.14 -4.30
CA ALA A 51 -5.72 3.05 -5.25
C ALA A 51 -5.45 3.45 -6.72
N SER A 52 -4.41 4.27 -6.92
CA SER A 52 -4.01 4.85 -8.21
C SER A 52 -2.54 5.20 -8.15
N ASP A 53 -1.90 5.34 -9.31
CA ASP A 53 -0.57 5.93 -9.39
C ASP A 53 -0.65 7.45 -9.25
N THR A 54 0.02 7.98 -8.24
CA THR A 54 0.14 9.42 -7.94
C THR A 54 1.57 9.95 -8.17
N THR A 55 2.48 9.08 -8.59
CA THR A 55 3.93 9.36 -8.77
C THR A 55 4.30 9.70 -10.21
N GLY A 56 3.44 9.38 -11.17
CA GLY A 56 3.76 9.58 -12.59
C GLY A 56 4.65 8.48 -13.17
N GLY A 57 4.51 7.26 -12.63
CA GLY A 57 5.13 6.04 -13.15
C GLY A 57 6.22 5.43 -12.27
N ASP A 58 6.57 6.04 -11.14
CA ASP A 58 7.67 5.54 -10.29
C ASP A 58 7.23 4.35 -9.44
N CYS A 59 6.02 4.43 -8.89
CA CYS A 59 5.39 3.38 -8.12
C CYS A 59 4.21 2.76 -8.88
N SER A 60 3.96 1.47 -8.68
CA SER A 60 2.70 0.85 -9.11
C SER A 60 1.51 1.46 -8.38
N ALA A 61 0.36 1.53 -9.06
CA ALA A 61 -0.91 1.89 -8.42
C ALA A 61 -1.29 0.85 -7.36
N GLY A 62 -1.83 1.29 -6.22
CA GLY A 62 -2.42 0.39 -5.23
C GLY A 62 -3.79 -0.15 -5.66
N THR A 63 -4.26 -1.19 -4.98
CA THR A 63 -5.59 -1.79 -5.19
C THR A 63 -6.45 -1.77 -3.93
N GLY A 64 -5.98 -1.16 -2.83
CA GLY A 64 -6.71 -1.03 -1.56
C GLY A 64 -6.44 -2.16 -0.56
N THR A 65 -5.76 -3.22 -0.98
CA THR A 65 -5.08 -4.17 -0.10
C THR A 65 -3.72 -4.46 -0.71
N ASP A 66 -2.68 -3.83 -0.21
CA ASP A 66 -1.39 -3.79 -0.88
C ASP A 66 -0.30 -4.42 -0.03
N THR A 67 0.70 -4.99 -0.70
CA THR A 67 1.93 -5.50 -0.08
C THR A 67 3.11 -4.64 -0.50
N ILE A 68 3.85 -4.12 0.46
CA ILE A 68 5.11 -3.42 0.22
C ILE A 68 6.25 -4.44 0.19
N ASN A 69 7.03 -4.41 -0.88
CA ASN A 69 8.31 -5.10 -0.99
C ASN A 69 9.44 -4.09 -1.13
N PHE A 70 10.52 -4.25 -0.37
CA PHE A 70 11.73 -3.42 -0.53
C PHE A 70 12.74 -4.13 -1.44
N THR A 71 13.48 -3.39 -2.26
CA THR A 71 14.57 -3.97 -3.10
C THR A 71 15.86 -4.24 -2.33
N GLY A 72 16.01 -3.72 -1.12
CA GLY A 72 17.22 -3.87 -0.31
C GLY A 72 17.01 -3.61 1.18
N SER A 73 18.05 -3.88 1.96
CA SER A 73 18.09 -3.63 3.42
C SER A 73 18.71 -2.26 3.73
N GLY A 74 18.35 -1.66 4.86
CA GLY A 74 18.92 -0.38 5.28
C GLY A 74 18.06 0.38 6.28
N THR A 75 18.27 1.70 6.36
CA THR A 75 17.52 2.60 7.25
C THR A 75 16.90 3.73 6.46
N ILE A 76 15.58 3.90 6.59
CA ILE A 76 14.84 5.05 6.11
C ILE A 76 14.76 6.05 7.27
N LYS A 77 15.42 7.20 7.13
CA LYS A 77 15.35 8.27 8.12
C LYS A 77 14.23 9.22 7.74
N LEU A 78 13.18 9.26 8.56
CA LEU A 78 12.03 10.11 8.30
C LEU A 78 12.34 11.57 8.62
N ASN A 79 12.16 12.45 7.64
CA ASN A 79 12.23 13.89 7.78
C ASN A 79 10.95 14.49 8.37
N SER A 80 9.84 13.74 8.30
CA SER A 80 8.52 14.12 8.82
C SER A 80 7.64 12.87 9.04
N PRO A 81 6.54 12.96 9.80
CA PRO A 81 5.61 11.84 9.95
C PRO A 81 5.18 11.26 8.59
N LEU A 82 5.11 9.93 8.49
CA LEU A 82 4.59 9.26 7.30
C LEU A 82 3.10 9.61 7.09
N PRO A 83 2.59 9.54 5.85
CA PRO A 83 1.16 9.72 5.59
C PRO A 83 0.36 8.68 6.38
N VAL A 84 -0.84 9.06 6.82
CA VAL A 84 -1.77 8.13 7.48
C VAL A 84 -2.13 7.02 6.50
N ILE A 85 -2.04 5.77 6.92
CA ILE A 85 -2.46 4.61 6.14
C ILE A 85 -3.99 4.49 6.24
N THR A 86 -4.70 4.56 5.11
CA THR A 86 -6.17 4.51 5.04
C THR A 86 -6.70 3.22 4.39
N SER A 87 -5.81 2.35 3.90
CA SER A 87 -6.12 1.05 3.30
C SER A 87 -5.33 -0.08 3.98
N HIS A 88 -5.63 -1.33 3.66
CA HIS A 88 -4.86 -2.46 4.21
C HIS A 88 -3.49 -2.51 3.55
N LEU A 89 -2.42 -2.31 4.34
CA LEU A 89 -1.05 -2.28 3.84
C LEU A 89 -0.20 -3.26 4.66
N THR A 90 0.37 -4.25 3.99
CA THR A 90 1.26 -5.24 4.60
C THR A 90 2.69 -4.98 4.15
N ILE A 91 3.63 -4.89 5.07
CA ILE A 91 5.06 -4.93 4.72
C ILE A 91 5.51 -6.39 4.78
N ASN A 92 5.82 -6.96 3.62
CA ASN A 92 6.39 -8.30 3.54
C ASN A 92 7.59 -8.25 2.61
N SER A 93 8.75 -8.03 3.20
CA SER A 93 10.02 -8.01 2.48
C SER A 93 10.98 -9.04 3.07
N GLY A 94 11.81 -9.65 2.23
CA GLY A 94 12.93 -10.47 2.67
C GLY A 94 14.13 -9.67 3.20
N HIS A 95 13.97 -8.35 3.37
CA HIS A 95 15.04 -7.42 3.69
C HIS A 95 14.88 -6.85 5.10
N ALA A 96 16.01 -6.55 5.75
CA ALA A 96 16.01 -5.87 7.04
C ALA A 96 15.94 -4.35 6.79
N VAL A 97 14.77 -3.77 7.04
CA VAL A 97 14.53 -2.33 6.88
C VAL A 97 14.19 -1.73 8.24
N ALA A 98 15.01 -0.76 8.67
CA ALA A 98 14.73 0.07 9.83
C ALA A 98 14.04 1.36 9.38
N ILE A 99 12.94 1.72 10.04
CA ILE A 99 12.29 3.03 9.87
C ILE A 99 12.65 3.86 11.10
N ASP A 100 13.50 4.86 10.90
CA ASP A 100 13.99 5.75 11.95
C ASP A 100 13.17 7.05 11.95
N GLY A 101 12.35 7.20 12.99
CA GLY A 101 11.50 8.38 13.19
C GLY A 101 12.17 9.56 13.89
N ALA A 102 13.48 9.53 14.15
CA ALA A 102 14.16 10.51 15.01
C ALA A 102 13.91 11.98 14.64
N ALA A 103 13.79 12.35 13.36
CA ALA A 103 13.46 13.73 12.97
C ALA A 103 11.95 14.02 12.87
N ALA A 104 11.09 13.00 12.92
CA ALA A 104 9.62 13.15 12.87
C ALA A 104 8.99 13.44 14.25
N CYS A 105 9.70 13.19 15.36
CA CYS A 105 9.17 13.38 16.72
C CYS A 105 9.00 14.86 17.13
N GLY A 106 9.69 15.81 16.48
CA GLY A 106 9.73 17.20 16.96
C GLY A 106 10.25 17.33 18.40
N CYS A 107 10.91 16.27 18.89
CA CYS A 107 11.73 16.19 20.07
C CYS A 107 13.18 16.02 19.60
#